data_AF-A0A354FS14-F1
#
_entry.id   AF-A0A354FS14-F1
#
_cell.length_a   1.000
_cell.length_b   1.000
_cell.length_c   1.000
_cell.angle_alpha   90.00
_cell.angle_beta   90.00
_cell.angle_gamma   90.00
#
_symmetry.space_group_name_H-M   'P 1'
#
loop_
_entity.id
_entity.type
_entity.pdbx_description
1 polymer ?
#
loop_
_entity_poly.entity_id
_entity_poly.type
_entity_poly.pdbx_seq_one_letter_code
_entity_poly.pdbx_strand_id
1 'polypeptide(L)'
;MMVFGLVAGVASGEVKVELAGLQVTANGYVPEGENEFNSLRAFNRQLGTKVGLLVTSSDKAIVKLDEEKSKVTVFSDDQETDLIKVKGRFGRKSGVFRMTSEAKDGKAIITHVESSGVPKKGTKNLTLKGGLVVSLASKSKEVRSELTVLKKGEKLVVGEDAFEVNNLGKPDWGDDPIQVELKSSVSYKDFKGFHFYDSEGNKVESNRSGSGSMGIFGKRTYTVSFNLKKKVDKIVLAVDEWSDLEVVKIPFDFTIGAGL
;
A
#
# COMPACT_ATOMS: atom_id res chain seq x y z
N MET A 1 -2.13 -35.50 13.42
CA MET A 1 -1.61 -35.63 12.04
C MET A 1 -1.74 -34.27 11.37
N MET A 2 -0.67 -33.47 11.36
CA MET A 2 -0.65 -32.17 10.67
C MET A 2 -0.56 -32.44 9.17
N VAL A 3 -1.64 -32.19 8.43
CA VAL A 3 -1.60 -32.15 6.97
C VAL A 3 -1.17 -30.73 6.60
N PHE A 4 0.10 -30.55 6.25
CA PHE A 4 0.54 -29.35 5.56
C PHE A 4 -0.06 -29.39 4.15
N GLY A 5 -1.11 -28.60 3.94
CA GLY A 5 -1.66 -28.37 2.61
C GLY A 5 -0.59 -27.72 1.73
N LEU A 6 -0.34 -28.33 0.57
CA LEU A 6 0.64 -27.88 -0.40
C LEU A 6 0.10 -26.59 -1.06
N VAL A 7 0.50 -25.43 -0.55
CA VAL A 7 0.15 -24.13 -1.15
C VAL A 7 1.14 -23.86 -2.26
N ALA A 8 0.78 -24.23 -3.49
CA ALA A 8 1.56 -23.86 -4.67
C ALA A 8 1.38 -22.35 -4.93
N GLY A 9 2.46 -21.58 -4.80
CA GLY A 9 2.50 -20.20 -5.28
C GLY A 9 2.33 -20.17 -6.80
N VAL A 10 1.63 -19.16 -7.32
CA VAL A 10 1.54 -18.95 -8.77
C VAL A 10 2.66 -17.99 -9.18
N ALA A 11 3.47 -18.41 -10.15
CA ALA A 11 4.51 -17.60 -10.75
C ALA A 11 4.08 -17.17 -12.16
N SER A 12 4.22 -15.88 -12.45
CA SER A 12 4.14 -15.35 -13.81
C SER A 12 5.43 -14.59 -14.06
N GLY A 13 6.38 -15.23 -14.76
CA GLY A 13 7.70 -14.67 -15.00
C GLY A 13 8.44 -14.32 -13.71
N GLU A 14 8.89 -13.07 -13.60
CA GLU A 14 9.68 -12.51 -12.47
C GLU A 14 8.87 -12.27 -11.18
N VAL A 15 7.55 -12.50 -11.18
CA VAL A 15 6.67 -12.22 -10.02
C VAL A 15 6.00 -13.49 -9.51
N LYS A 16 6.04 -13.67 -8.19
CA LYS A 16 5.41 -14.77 -7.48
C LYS A 16 4.39 -14.25 -6.48
N VAL A 17 3.26 -14.95 -6.36
CA VAL A 17 2.23 -14.69 -5.35
C VAL A 17 2.09 -15.91 -4.46
N GLU A 18 2.15 -15.70 -3.15
CA GLU A 18 2.09 -16.75 -2.12
C GLU A 18 1.11 -16.40 -1.02
N LEU A 19 0.56 -17.42 -0.38
CA LEU A 19 -0.20 -17.24 0.86
C LEU A 19 0.76 -16.86 1.99
N ALA A 20 0.57 -15.67 2.56
CA ALA A 20 1.34 -15.18 3.70
C ALA A 20 0.65 -15.43 5.05
N GLY A 21 -0.67 -15.62 5.04
CA GLY A 21 -1.42 -15.94 6.25
C GLY A 21 -2.92 -15.89 6.08
N LEU A 22 -3.62 -16.47 7.06
CA LEU A 22 -5.07 -16.44 7.19
C LEU A 22 -5.42 -15.91 8.59
N GLN A 23 -6.31 -14.93 8.66
CA GLN A 23 -6.94 -14.47 9.90
C GLN A 23 -8.45 -14.59 9.76
N VAL A 24 -9.06 -15.33 10.68
CA VAL A 24 -10.52 -15.40 10.83
C VAL A 24 -10.84 -14.85 12.21
N THR A 25 -11.65 -13.80 12.25
CA THR A 25 -12.15 -13.21 13.50
C THR A 25 -13.64 -13.48 13.58
N ALA A 26 -14.03 -14.37 14.49
CA ALA A 26 -15.43 -14.68 14.77
C ALA A 26 -16.11 -13.58 15.59
N ASN A 27 -17.41 -13.74 15.84
CA ASN A 27 -18.16 -12.83 16.71
C ASN A 27 -17.50 -12.75 18.08
N GLY A 28 -17.34 -11.52 18.56
CA GLY A 28 -16.91 -11.23 19.92
C GLY A 28 -18.05 -11.34 20.92
N TYR A 29 -17.73 -11.20 22.21
CA TYR A 29 -18.74 -11.07 23.26
C TYR A 29 -19.36 -9.67 23.21
N VAL A 30 -20.68 -9.58 23.13
CA VAL A 30 -21.44 -8.32 23.23
C VAL A 30 -22.15 -8.32 24.58
N PRO A 31 -21.87 -7.36 25.48
CA PRO A 31 -22.64 -7.21 26.70
C PRO A 31 -24.13 -6.99 26.43
N GLU A 32 -24.99 -7.38 27.37
CA GLU A 32 -26.43 -7.14 27.26
C GLU A 32 -26.73 -5.63 27.15
N GLY A 33 -27.61 -5.24 26.23
CA GLY A 33 -27.95 -3.84 25.96
C GLY A 33 -26.93 -3.08 25.09
N GLU A 34 -25.76 -3.66 24.81
CA GLU A 34 -24.76 -3.08 23.93
C GLU A 34 -24.92 -3.55 22.48
N ASN A 35 -24.31 -2.80 21.56
CA ASN A 35 -24.27 -3.20 20.15
C ASN A 35 -22.92 -3.84 19.80
N GLU A 36 -22.88 -4.52 18.65
CA GLU A 36 -21.67 -5.22 18.19
C GLU A 36 -20.46 -4.30 17.91
N PHE A 37 -20.58 -2.98 18.00
CA PHE A 37 -19.45 -2.05 17.97
C PHE A 37 -18.59 -2.18 19.24
N ASN A 38 -19.26 -2.37 20.38
CA ASN A 38 -18.66 -2.49 21.71
C ASN A 38 -18.31 -3.94 22.07
N SER A 39 -18.29 -4.85 21.09
CA SER A 39 -17.94 -6.23 21.37
C SER A 39 -16.47 -6.38 21.78
N LEU A 40 -16.22 -7.27 22.74
CA LEU A 40 -14.89 -7.77 23.05
C LEU A 40 -14.47 -8.73 21.94
N ARG A 41 -13.47 -8.34 21.16
CA ARG A 41 -13.03 -9.07 19.96
C ARG A 41 -11.64 -9.63 20.13
N ALA A 42 -11.44 -10.86 19.66
CA ALA A 42 -10.11 -11.44 19.55
C ALA A 42 -9.19 -10.52 18.72
N PHE A 43 -7.94 -10.36 19.17
CA PHE A 43 -6.92 -9.52 18.53
C PHE A 43 -7.30 -8.04 18.36
N ASN A 44 -8.37 -7.57 19.02
CA ASN A 44 -8.97 -6.26 18.79
C ASN A 44 -9.28 -6.01 17.29
N ARG A 45 -9.61 -7.06 16.54
CA ARG A 45 -9.92 -6.99 15.10
C ARG A 45 -11.43 -7.07 14.88
N GLN A 46 -11.89 -6.52 13.76
CA GLN A 46 -13.29 -6.64 13.36
C GLN A 46 -13.60 -8.08 12.91
N LEU A 47 -14.87 -8.47 13.05
CA LEU A 47 -15.42 -9.69 12.47
C LEU A 47 -15.04 -9.80 10.98
N GLY A 48 -14.61 -10.99 10.56
CA GLY A 48 -14.43 -11.31 9.15
C GLY A 48 -13.23 -12.20 8.88
N THR A 49 -12.90 -12.31 7.59
CA THR A 49 -11.80 -13.13 7.08
C THR A 49 -10.82 -12.26 6.31
N LYS A 50 -9.53 -12.43 6.60
CA LYS A 50 -8.45 -11.78 5.87
C LYS A 50 -7.45 -12.84 5.39
N VAL A 51 -7.09 -12.76 4.13
CA VAL A 51 -6.03 -13.58 3.54
C VAL A 51 -4.89 -12.66 3.14
N GLY A 52 -3.72 -12.83 3.75
CA GLY A 52 -2.51 -12.13 3.36
C GLY A 52 -1.88 -12.80 2.15
N LEU A 53 -1.59 -12.02 1.12
CA LEU A 53 -0.89 -12.44 -0.09
C LEU A 53 0.47 -11.74 -0.13
N LEU A 54 1.54 -12.53 -0.08
CA LEU A 54 2.91 -12.05 -0.30
C LEU A 54 3.15 -12.07 -1.82
N VAL A 55 3.47 -10.89 -2.36
CA VAL A 55 3.89 -10.74 -3.75
C VAL A 55 5.37 -10.41 -3.75
N THR A 56 6.17 -11.21 -4.44
CA THR A 56 7.62 -10.99 -4.57
C THR A 56 8.02 -10.86 -6.02
N SER A 57 9.04 -10.04 -6.28
CA SER A 57 9.73 -9.98 -7.57
C SER A 57 11.19 -10.40 -7.40
N SER A 58 11.71 -11.22 -8.31
CA SER A 58 13.10 -11.67 -8.27
C SER A 58 14.08 -10.52 -8.52
N ASP A 59 13.78 -9.71 -9.54
CA ASP A 59 14.79 -8.81 -10.14
C ASP A 59 14.38 -7.34 -10.11
N LYS A 60 13.08 -7.04 -10.26
CA LYS A 60 12.55 -5.68 -10.35
C LYS A 60 11.94 -5.21 -9.03
N ALA A 61 11.91 -3.90 -8.81
CA ALA A 61 11.14 -3.31 -7.72
C ALA A 61 9.65 -3.34 -8.08
N ILE A 62 8.80 -3.72 -7.13
CA ILE A 62 7.35 -3.58 -7.20
C ILE A 62 7.04 -2.10 -6.93
N VAL A 63 6.67 -1.37 -7.98
CA VAL A 63 6.36 0.06 -7.90
C VAL A 63 4.95 0.27 -7.35
N LYS A 64 4.00 -0.55 -7.77
CA LYS A 64 2.58 -0.36 -7.43
C LYS A 64 1.77 -1.63 -7.56
N LEU A 65 0.80 -1.81 -6.67
CA LEU A 65 -0.35 -2.69 -6.86
C LEU A 65 -1.53 -1.85 -7.39
N ASP A 66 -2.03 -2.19 -8.58
CA ASP A 66 -3.23 -1.57 -9.16
C ASP A 66 -4.47 -2.27 -8.58
N GLU A 67 -4.93 -1.80 -7.41
CA GLU A 67 -6.08 -2.35 -6.69
C GLU A 67 -7.39 -2.28 -7.51
N GLU A 68 -7.52 -1.31 -8.42
CA GLU A 68 -8.73 -1.13 -9.25
C GLU A 68 -8.81 -2.16 -10.38
N LYS A 69 -7.65 -2.52 -10.96
CA LYS A 69 -7.58 -3.56 -11.99
C LYS A 69 -7.41 -4.96 -11.43
N SER A 70 -6.95 -5.09 -10.18
CA SER A 70 -6.88 -6.35 -9.46
C SER A 70 -8.27 -6.83 -9.04
N LYS A 71 -8.54 -8.14 -9.11
CA LYS A 71 -9.87 -8.69 -8.80
C LYS A 71 -9.79 -10.02 -8.07
N VAL A 72 -10.71 -10.21 -7.13
CA VAL A 72 -11.03 -11.52 -6.55
C VAL A 72 -12.28 -12.03 -7.26
N THR A 73 -12.19 -13.21 -7.86
CA THR A 73 -13.30 -13.83 -8.61
C THR A 73 -14.00 -14.90 -7.78
N VAL A 74 -13.28 -15.58 -6.88
CA VAL A 74 -13.84 -16.56 -5.94
C VAL A 74 -13.23 -16.32 -4.57
N PHE A 75 -14.08 -16.26 -3.55
CA PHE A 75 -13.66 -16.35 -2.16
C PHE A 75 -14.77 -17.05 -1.39
N SER A 76 -14.60 -18.33 -1.10
CA SER A 76 -15.65 -19.15 -0.49
C SER A 76 -15.09 -20.21 0.46
N ASP A 77 -15.92 -20.72 1.35
CA ASP A 77 -15.61 -21.94 2.10
C ASP A 77 -16.05 -23.21 1.35
N ASP A 78 -15.60 -24.35 1.85
CA ASP A 78 -15.96 -25.71 1.38
C ASP A 78 -17.39 -26.13 1.73
N GLN A 79 -18.16 -25.26 2.38
CA GLN A 79 -19.58 -25.42 2.69
C GLN A 79 -20.45 -24.40 1.92
N GLU A 80 -19.93 -23.94 0.78
CA GLU A 80 -20.58 -23.07 -0.20
C GLU A 80 -20.94 -21.66 0.30
N THR A 81 -20.34 -21.19 1.40
CA THR A 81 -20.46 -19.78 1.81
C THR A 81 -19.61 -18.91 0.91
N ASP A 82 -20.26 -18.05 0.13
CA ASP A 82 -19.60 -17.04 -0.69
C ASP A 82 -19.25 -15.80 0.15
N LEU A 83 -17.96 -15.68 0.49
CA LEU A 83 -17.43 -14.60 1.30
C LEU A 83 -17.36 -13.27 0.55
N ILE A 84 -17.47 -13.23 -0.79
CA ILE A 84 -17.52 -11.98 -1.56
C ILE A 84 -18.88 -11.30 -1.37
N LYS A 85 -19.96 -12.10 -1.29
CA LYS A 85 -21.34 -11.59 -1.20
C LYS A 85 -21.73 -11.06 0.17
N VAL A 86 -20.93 -11.33 1.21
CA VAL A 86 -21.23 -10.82 2.56
C VAL A 86 -21.04 -9.32 2.62
N LYS A 87 -22.13 -8.60 2.94
CA LYS A 87 -22.09 -7.14 3.10
C LYS A 87 -21.41 -6.77 4.41
N GLY A 88 -20.38 -5.95 4.33
CA GLY A 88 -19.75 -5.36 5.51
C GLY A 88 -20.55 -4.19 6.08
N ARG A 89 -20.26 -3.84 7.33
CA ARG A 89 -20.82 -2.64 7.96
C ARG A 89 -20.41 -1.37 7.19
N PHE A 90 -21.25 -0.34 7.25
CA PHE A 90 -21.01 0.96 6.61
C PHE A 90 -20.71 0.87 5.10
N GLY A 91 -21.33 -0.08 4.40
CA GLY A 91 -21.14 -0.26 2.95
C GLY A 91 -19.75 -0.81 2.57
N ARG A 92 -18.98 -1.34 3.53
CA ARG A 92 -17.70 -1.99 3.23
C ARG A 92 -17.92 -3.20 2.33
N LYS A 93 -17.30 -3.17 1.15
CA LYS A 93 -17.25 -4.30 0.22
C LYS A 93 -16.34 -5.39 0.75
N SER A 94 -16.73 -6.64 0.51
CA SER A 94 -15.93 -7.85 0.74
C SER A 94 -15.25 -8.30 -0.57
N GLY A 95 -14.22 -9.13 -0.47
CA GLY A 95 -13.47 -9.62 -1.63
C GLY A 95 -12.62 -8.54 -2.29
N VAL A 96 -12.16 -7.55 -1.51
CA VAL A 96 -11.34 -6.43 -2.02
C VAL A 96 -9.93 -6.49 -1.47
N PHE A 97 -8.96 -6.02 -2.26
CA PHE A 97 -7.60 -5.82 -1.80
C PHE A 97 -7.52 -4.60 -0.91
N ARG A 98 -6.80 -4.71 0.20
CA ARG A 98 -6.55 -3.61 1.15
C ARG A 98 -5.21 -3.80 1.81
N MET A 99 -4.76 -2.72 2.46
CA MET A 99 -3.56 -2.68 3.32
C MET A 99 -2.35 -3.33 2.68
N THR A 100 -1.53 -2.52 2.05
CA THR A 100 -0.27 -2.97 1.48
C THR A 100 0.88 -2.52 2.37
N SER A 101 1.69 -3.46 2.83
CA SER A 101 3.01 -3.18 3.41
C SER A 101 4.08 -3.51 2.38
N GLU A 102 5.11 -2.68 2.30
CA GLU A 102 6.17 -2.76 1.29
C GLU A 102 7.50 -3.06 1.98
N ALA A 103 8.30 -3.97 1.42
CA ALA A 103 9.66 -4.23 1.87
C ALA A 103 10.57 -3.05 1.50
N LYS A 104 11.62 -2.82 2.31
CA LYS A 104 12.54 -1.68 2.12
C LYS A 104 13.30 -1.71 0.79
N ASP A 105 13.55 -2.91 0.26
CA ASP A 105 14.21 -3.12 -1.03
C ASP A 105 13.25 -3.01 -2.23
N GLY A 106 11.96 -2.80 -1.97
CA GLY A 106 10.91 -2.73 -2.99
C GLY A 106 10.61 -4.06 -3.67
N LYS A 107 11.24 -5.18 -3.29
CA LYS A 107 11.08 -6.47 -3.97
C LYS A 107 9.88 -7.28 -3.48
N ALA A 108 9.26 -6.88 -2.39
CA ALA A 108 8.13 -7.58 -1.84
C ALA A 108 7.05 -6.63 -1.30
N ILE A 109 5.80 -7.02 -1.49
CA ILE A 109 4.65 -6.41 -0.82
C ILE A 109 3.79 -7.50 -0.17
N ILE A 110 3.11 -7.16 0.92
CA ILE A 110 2.00 -7.98 1.42
C ILE A 110 0.73 -7.16 1.27
N THR A 111 -0.25 -7.70 0.56
CA THR A 111 -1.61 -7.15 0.46
C THR A 111 -2.61 -8.12 1.07
N HIS A 112 -3.80 -7.66 1.42
CA HIS A 112 -4.83 -8.47 2.07
C HIS A 112 -6.10 -8.52 1.23
N VAL A 113 -6.60 -9.72 0.97
CA VAL A 113 -7.99 -9.91 0.55
C VAL A 113 -8.86 -9.91 1.80
N GLU A 114 -9.74 -8.92 1.93
CA GLU A 114 -10.62 -8.78 3.10
C GLU A 114 -12.07 -9.11 2.76
N SER A 115 -12.72 -9.88 3.63
CA SER A 115 -14.17 -10.11 3.64
C SER A 115 -14.74 -9.87 5.04
N SER A 116 -15.95 -9.32 5.10
CA SER A 116 -16.72 -9.25 6.36
C SER A 116 -17.39 -10.59 6.71
N GLY A 117 -17.36 -11.56 5.80
CA GLY A 117 -17.82 -12.92 6.04
C GLY A 117 -16.86 -13.72 6.91
N VAL A 118 -17.44 -14.62 7.69
CA VAL A 118 -16.73 -15.64 8.47
C VAL A 118 -17.08 -17.00 7.86
N PRO A 119 -16.12 -17.93 7.68
CA PRO A 119 -16.42 -19.25 7.19
C PRO A 119 -17.37 -19.99 8.14
N LYS A 120 -18.16 -20.93 7.61
CA LYS A 120 -19.02 -21.76 8.45
C LYS A 120 -18.20 -22.57 9.45
N LYS A 121 -18.81 -22.84 10.61
CA LYS A 121 -18.20 -23.72 11.62
C LYS A 121 -17.91 -25.09 11.01
N GLY A 122 -16.71 -25.61 11.26
CA GLY A 122 -16.27 -26.90 10.71
C GLY A 122 -15.74 -26.85 9.27
N THR A 123 -15.63 -25.66 8.66
CA THR A 123 -14.95 -25.49 7.38
C THR A 123 -13.51 -25.97 7.47
N LYS A 124 -13.09 -26.80 6.51
CA LYS A 124 -11.71 -27.30 6.43
C LYS A 124 -10.88 -26.44 5.49
N ASN A 125 -11.48 -26.00 4.38
CA ASN A 125 -10.80 -25.26 3.34
C ASN A 125 -11.54 -24.00 2.90
N LEU A 126 -10.77 -22.97 2.53
CA LEU A 126 -11.23 -21.82 1.78
C LEU A 126 -10.66 -21.90 0.36
N THR A 127 -11.46 -21.49 -0.62
CA THR A 127 -11.02 -21.29 -2.00
C THR A 127 -10.89 -19.79 -2.26
N LEU A 128 -9.73 -19.36 -2.77
CA LEU A 128 -9.46 -17.97 -3.11
C LEU A 128 -8.87 -17.90 -4.53
N LYS A 129 -9.60 -17.28 -5.47
CA LYS A 129 -9.18 -17.12 -6.87
C LYS A 129 -9.30 -15.68 -7.33
N GLY A 130 -8.44 -15.28 -8.24
CA GLY A 130 -8.43 -13.93 -8.78
C GLY A 130 -7.20 -13.62 -9.59
N GLY A 131 -6.90 -12.33 -9.69
CA GLY A 131 -5.68 -11.83 -10.30
C GLY A 131 -5.25 -10.50 -9.72
N LEU A 132 -3.94 -10.32 -9.60
CA LEU A 132 -3.28 -9.08 -9.22
C LEU A 132 -2.73 -8.40 -10.47
N VAL A 133 -2.73 -7.08 -10.48
CA VAL A 133 -2.05 -6.25 -11.48
C VAL A 133 -1.02 -5.41 -10.77
N VAL A 134 0.26 -5.63 -11.08
CA VAL A 134 1.37 -4.92 -10.45
C VAL A 134 2.23 -4.23 -11.50
N SER A 135 2.80 -3.08 -11.14
CA SER A 135 3.81 -2.40 -11.94
C SER A 135 5.19 -2.70 -11.38
N LEU A 136 6.14 -3.01 -12.26
CA LEU A 136 7.53 -3.31 -11.95
C LEU A 136 8.47 -2.34 -12.65
N ALA A 137 9.64 -2.06 -12.06
CA ALA A 137 10.71 -1.31 -12.72
C ALA A 137 12.08 -1.68 -12.13
N SER A 138 13.15 -1.50 -12.91
CA SER A 138 14.53 -1.73 -12.46
C SER A 138 15.42 -0.50 -12.59
N LYS A 139 15.10 0.39 -13.53
CA LYS A 139 15.88 1.58 -13.85
C LYS A 139 15.13 2.83 -13.46
N SER A 140 15.90 3.78 -12.94
CA SER A 140 15.40 5.13 -12.69
C SER A 140 16.30 6.15 -13.34
N LYS A 141 15.74 7.30 -13.66
CA LYS A 141 16.46 8.49 -14.11
C LYS A 141 16.14 9.62 -13.14
N GLU A 142 17.18 10.30 -12.68
CA GLU A 142 16.99 11.51 -11.91
C GLU A 142 16.55 12.65 -12.84
N VAL A 143 15.44 13.28 -12.49
CA VAL A 143 14.93 14.48 -13.14
C VAL A 143 14.92 15.58 -12.09
N ARG A 144 15.31 16.80 -12.49
CA ARG A 144 15.56 17.93 -11.57
C ARG A 144 14.70 19.12 -11.92
N SER A 145 14.33 19.89 -10.90
CA SER A 145 13.78 21.23 -11.06
C SER A 145 14.87 22.26 -11.31
N GLU A 146 14.45 23.47 -11.66
CA GLU A 146 15.31 24.65 -11.54
C GLU A 146 15.60 24.96 -10.07
N LEU A 147 16.60 25.81 -9.83
CA LEU A 147 16.91 26.34 -8.50
C LEU A 147 15.82 27.33 -8.08
N THR A 148 15.05 26.97 -7.05
CA THR A 148 13.87 27.73 -6.60
C THR A 148 14.03 28.15 -5.15
N VAL A 149 13.49 29.32 -4.79
CA VAL A 149 13.42 29.76 -3.39
C VAL A 149 12.51 28.82 -2.60
N LEU A 150 13.00 28.29 -1.48
CA LEU A 150 12.22 27.42 -0.61
C LEU A 150 11.31 28.25 0.28
N LYS A 151 10.07 28.48 -0.17
CA LYS A 151 9.02 29.14 0.61
C LYS A 151 7.64 28.56 0.25
N LYS A 152 6.68 28.73 1.16
CA LYS A 152 5.31 28.24 0.98
C LYS A 152 4.66 28.81 -0.30
N GLY A 153 3.96 27.94 -1.03
CA GLY A 153 3.28 28.25 -2.29
C GLY A 153 4.17 28.19 -3.53
N GLU A 154 5.48 28.06 -3.38
CA GLU A 154 6.37 27.90 -4.54
C GLU A 154 6.20 26.53 -5.19
N LYS A 155 6.38 26.51 -6.51
CA LYS A 155 6.25 25.31 -7.33
C LYS A 155 7.62 24.84 -7.80
N LEU A 156 7.90 23.58 -7.50
CA LEU A 156 9.08 22.84 -7.95
C LEU A 156 8.62 21.95 -9.10
N VAL A 157 8.96 22.33 -10.33
CA VAL A 157 8.60 21.57 -11.54
C VAL A 157 9.72 20.60 -11.86
N VAL A 158 9.42 19.32 -11.94
CA VAL A 158 10.37 18.25 -12.27
C VAL A 158 9.78 17.45 -13.42
N GLY A 159 10.38 17.55 -14.61
CA GLY A 159 9.80 16.97 -15.82
C GLY A 159 8.43 17.58 -16.12
N GLU A 160 7.40 16.74 -16.23
CA GLU A 160 6.01 17.15 -16.43
C GLU A 160 5.25 17.36 -15.10
N ASP A 161 5.86 16.97 -13.98
CA ASP A 161 5.23 16.98 -12.67
C ASP A 161 5.54 18.26 -11.89
N ALA A 162 4.54 18.72 -11.12
CA ALA A 162 4.68 19.89 -10.27
C ALA A 162 4.44 19.54 -8.80
N PHE A 163 5.34 20.00 -7.94
CA PHE A 163 5.26 19.87 -6.49
C PHE A 163 5.20 21.26 -5.87
N GLU A 164 4.09 21.58 -5.20
CA GLU A 164 3.92 22.83 -4.48
C GLU A 164 4.41 22.68 -3.04
N VAL A 165 5.17 23.65 -2.53
CA VAL A 165 5.53 23.72 -1.10
C VAL A 165 4.29 24.10 -0.30
N ASN A 166 3.58 23.11 0.24
CA ASN A 166 2.34 23.31 0.98
C ASN A 166 2.59 23.81 2.40
N ASN A 167 3.67 23.34 3.03
CA ASN A 167 4.10 23.79 4.34
C ASN A 167 5.62 23.80 4.46
N LEU A 168 6.14 24.70 5.29
CA LEU A 168 7.56 24.86 5.57
C LEU A 168 7.73 25.37 7.01
N GLY A 169 8.45 24.63 7.86
CA GLY A 169 8.60 24.98 9.26
C GLY A 169 9.50 24.02 10.02
N LYS A 170 9.60 24.18 11.35
CA LYS A 170 10.29 23.19 12.19
C LYS A 170 9.43 21.91 12.24
N PRO A 171 10.01 20.70 12.16
CA PRO A 171 9.27 19.47 12.39
C PRO A 171 8.62 19.46 13.78
N ASP A 172 7.42 18.89 13.91
CA ASP A 172 6.75 18.70 15.20
C ASP A 172 7.50 17.70 16.10
N TRP A 173 8.26 16.79 15.49
CA TRP A 173 9.01 15.73 16.15
C TRP A 173 10.44 15.64 15.60
N GLY A 174 11.42 15.50 16.50
CA GLY A 174 12.85 15.42 16.17
C GLY A 174 13.57 16.78 16.20
N ASP A 175 14.87 16.75 15.91
CA ASP A 175 15.78 17.90 16.03
C ASP A 175 16.19 18.51 14.67
N ASP A 176 15.66 17.96 13.56
CA ASP A 176 15.97 18.49 12.23
C ASP A 176 15.50 19.95 12.10
N PRO A 177 16.31 20.82 11.45
CA PRO A 177 16.06 22.26 11.46
C PRO A 177 14.83 22.70 10.67
N ILE A 178 14.42 21.93 9.66
CA ILE A 178 13.30 22.29 8.79
C ILE A 178 12.63 21.06 8.19
N GLN A 179 11.31 21.11 8.08
CA GLN A 179 10.46 20.18 7.36
C GLN A 179 9.82 20.91 6.19
N VAL A 180 9.84 20.28 5.02
CA VAL A 180 9.13 20.71 3.83
C VAL A 180 8.01 19.70 3.53
N GLU A 181 6.78 20.19 3.42
CA GLU A 181 5.66 19.41 2.90
C GLU A 181 5.42 19.80 1.44
N LEU A 182 5.52 18.81 0.55
CA LEU A 182 5.22 18.93 -0.86
C LEU A 182 3.81 18.42 -1.14
N LYS A 183 3.09 19.11 -2.02
CA LYS A 183 1.74 18.77 -2.48
C LYS A 183 1.73 18.60 -3.99
N SER A 184 1.09 17.55 -4.48
CA SER A 184 0.96 17.29 -5.91
C SER A 184 -0.33 16.55 -6.28
N SER A 185 -0.68 16.57 -7.56
CA SER A 185 -1.69 15.69 -8.15
C SER A 185 -1.17 14.29 -8.45
N VAL A 186 0.15 14.12 -8.55
CA VAL A 186 0.80 12.80 -8.69
C VAL A 186 1.18 12.23 -7.33
N SER A 187 1.18 10.90 -7.21
CA SER A 187 1.50 10.24 -5.95
C SER A 187 3.00 10.21 -5.75
N TYR A 188 3.49 10.57 -4.56
CA TYR A 188 4.90 10.41 -4.21
C TYR A 188 5.38 8.94 -4.32
N LYS A 189 4.45 7.96 -4.32
CA LYS A 189 4.74 6.54 -4.49
C LYS A 189 5.07 6.15 -5.94
N ASP A 190 4.74 7.00 -6.90
CA ASP A 190 5.01 6.74 -8.31
C ASP A 190 6.50 7.00 -8.66
N PHE A 191 7.27 7.57 -7.73
CA PHE A 191 8.71 7.83 -7.86
C PHE A 191 9.51 6.89 -6.97
N LYS A 192 10.73 6.55 -7.38
CA LYS A 192 11.65 5.74 -6.59
C LYS A 192 12.19 6.49 -5.37
N GLY A 193 12.37 7.81 -5.50
CA GLY A 193 13.00 8.61 -4.47
C GLY A 193 12.90 10.11 -4.75
N PHE A 194 13.11 10.88 -3.67
CA PHE A 194 13.15 12.34 -3.69
C PHE A 194 14.49 12.77 -3.10
N HIS A 195 15.16 13.71 -3.78
CA HIS A 195 16.43 14.28 -3.34
C HIS A 195 16.33 15.80 -3.38
N PHE A 196 17.01 16.45 -2.44
CA PHE A 196 17.08 17.90 -2.37
C PHE A 196 18.54 18.30 -2.55
N TYR A 197 18.77 19.35 -3.34
CA TYR A 197 20.10 19.94 -3.52
C TYR A 197 20.04 21.42 -3.15
N ASP A 198 21.11 21.94 -2.55
CA ASP A 198 21.23 23.36 -2.25
C ASP A 198 21.71 24.17 -3.47
N SER A 199 21.86 25.49 -3.30
CA SER A 199 22.30 26.39 -4.38
C SER A 199 23.72 26.14 -4.88
N GLU A 200 24.53 25.41 -4.11
CA GLU A 200 25.88 25.01 -4.51
C GLU A 200 25.87 23.66 -5.25
N GLY A 201 24.70 23.04 -5.38
CA GLY A 201 24.53 21.72 -5.98
C GLY A 201 24.83 20.57 -5.02
N ASN A 202 25.06 20.84 -3.73
CA ASN A 202 25.31 19.80 -2.74
C ASN A 202 24.00 19.12 -2.34
N LYS A 203 24.02 17.78 -2.20
CA LYS A 203 22.86 17.03 -1.73
C LYS A 203 22.57 17.38 -0.27
N VAL A 204 21.35 17.79 0.01
CA VAL A 204 20.82 18.02 1.35
C VAL A 204 20.28 16.69 1.88
N GLU A 205 20.87 16.18 2.96
CA GLU A 205 20.38 14.97 3.60
C GLU A 205 18.95 15.20 4.10
N SER A 206 18.06 14.27 3.78
CA SER A 206 16.65 14.34 4.13
C SER A 206 16.06 12.99 4.45
N ASN A 207 15.00 12.99 5.25
CA ASN A 207 14.23 11.79 5.58
C ASN A 207 12.74 12.07 5.42
N ARG A 208 12.00 11.13 4.83
CA ARG A 208 10.54 11.22 4.75
C ARG A 208 9.95 11.13 6.17
N SER A 209 9.21 12.15 6.58
CA SER A 209 8.61 12.26 7.91
C SER A 209 7.10 11.98 7.94
N GLY A 210 6.43 12.09 6.80
CA GLY A 210 4.99 11.90 6.72
C GLY A 210 4.46 11.87 5.30
N SER A 211 3.22 11.43 5.14
CA SER A 211 2.54 11.49 3.85
C SER A 211 1.02 11.41 4.04
N GLY A 212 0.28 11.98 3.09
CA GLY A 212 -1.17 11.95 3.07
C GLY A 212 -1.73 11.88 1.65
N SER A 213 -3.01 11.55 1.54
CA SER A 213 -3.76 11.78 0.31
C SER A 213 -5.19 12.17 0.66
N MET A 214 -5.76 13.10 -0.11
CA MET A 214 -7.14 13.54 0.03
C MET A 214 -7.83 13.45 -1.34
N GLY A 215 -8.98 12.78 -1.38
CA GLY A 215 -9.80 12.67 -2.59
C GLY A 215 -11.04 13.55 -2.45
N ILE A 216 -11.27 14.46 -3.40
CA ILE A 216 -12.46 15.30 -3.48
C ILE A 216 -12.96 15.27 -4.93
N PHE A 217 -14.25 14.93 -5.14
CA PHE A 217 -14.91 14.93 -6.46
C PHE A 217 -14.09 14.25 -7.58
N GLY A 218 -13.52 13.08 -7.30
CA GLY A 218 -12.75 12.29 -8.28
C GLY A 218 -11.32 12.81 -8.56
N LYS A 219 -10.92 13.94 -7.98
CA LYS A 219 -9.52 14.40 -7.98
C LYS A 219 -8.84 13.98 -6.69
N ARG A 220 -7.59 13.54 -6.80
CA ARG A 220 -6.76 13.20 -5.63
C ARG A 220 -5.58 14.15 -5.54
N THR A 221 -5.33 14.62 -4.33
CA THR A 221 -4.14 15.39 -3.98
C THR A 221 -3.33 14.56 -3.01
N TYR A 222 -2.02 14.52 -3.21
CA TYR A 222 -1.07 13.82 -2.37
C TYR A 222 -0.19 14.85 -1.67
N THR A 223 0.14 14.57 -0.41
CA THR A 223 1.17 15.30 0.32
C THR A 223 2.27 14.36 0.80
N VAL A 224 3.50 14.84 0.80
CA VAL A 224 4.66 14.13 1.34
C VAL A 224 5.55 15.12 2.07
N SER A 225 5.95 14.78 3.28
CA SER A 225 6.80 15.61 4.13
C SER A 225 8.20 15.03 4.25
N PHE A 226 9.20 15.90 4.18
CA PHE A 226 10.61 15.57 4.37
C PHE A 226 11.22 16.48 5.42
N ASN A 227 11.88 15.89 6.41
CA ASN A 227 12.78 16.64 7.29
C ASN A 227 14.13 16.79 6.58
N LEU A 228 14.62 18.02 6.44
CA LEU A 228 15.94 18.31 5.90
C LEU A 228 16.92 18.58 7.05
N LYS A 229 18.08 17.93 7.04
CA LYS A 229 19.09 18.08 8.09
C LYS A 229 19.83 19.43 8.08
N LYS A 230 19.65 20.20 7.02
CA LYS A 230 20.25 21.53 6.82
C LYS A 230 19.16 22.52 6.45
N LYS A 231 19.16 23.69 7.07
CA LYS A 231 18.33 24.82 6.64
C LYS A 231 18.90 25.41 5.36
N VAL A 232 18.05 25.59 4.35
CA VAL A 232 18.43 26.09 3.02
C VAL A 232 17.37 27.08 2.53
N ASP A 233 17.80 28.16 1.88
CA ASP A 233 16.89 29.21 1.37
C ASP A 233 16.45 28.96 -0.08
N LYS A 234 17.25 28.20 -0.84
CA LYS A 234 16.96 27.77 -2.21
C LYS A 234 17.25 26.30 -2.35
N ILE A 235 16.44 25.61 -3.16
CA ILE A 235 16.60 24.20 -3.44
C ILE A 235 16.43 23.89 -4.92
N VAL A 236 17.06 22.80 -5.34
CA VAL A 236 16.63 22.00 -6.49
C VAL A 236 15.98 20.75 -5.94
N LEU A 237 14.74 20.48 -6.35
CA LEU A 237 14.08 19.20 -6.12
C LEU A 237 14.48 18.25 -7.24
N ALA A 238 14.89 17.04 -6.89
CA ALA A 238 15.06 15.97 -7.84
C ALA A 238 14.20 14.77 -7.46
N VAL A 239 13.63 14.11 -8.47
CA VAL A 239 12.94 12.83 -8.31
C VAL A 239 13.58 11.76 -9.17
N ASP A 240 13.64 10.54 -8.65
CA ASP A 240 14.03 9.36 -9.41
C ASP A 240 12.80 8.78 -10.10
N GLU A 241 12.59 9.14 -11.36
CA GLU A 241 11.51 8.61 -12.20
C GLU A 241 11.86 7.22 -12.72
N TRP A 242 10.92 6.28 -12.67
CA TRP A 242 11.09 4.95 -13.27
C TRP A 242 11.10 5.05 -14.80
N SER A 243 12.11 4.47 -15.45
CA SER A 243 12.29 4.59 -16.91
C SER A 243 11.95 3.33 -17.69
N ASP A 244 11.66 2.22 -17.00
CA ASP A 244 11.38 0.91 -17.59
C ASP A 244 10.16 0.23 -16.94
N LEU A 245 9.11 1.01 -16.68
CA LEU A 245 7.86 0.51 -16.10
C LEU A 245 7.22 -0.58 -16.97
N GLU A 246 6.95 -1.72 -16.35
CA GLU A 246 6.22 -2.84 -16.93
C GLU A 246 5.01 -3.19 -16.07
N VAL A 247 3.87 -3.50 -16.68
CA VAL A 247 2.66 -3.94 -15.97
C VAL A 247 2.49 -5.45 -16.14
N VAL A 248 2.47 -6.18 -15.02
CA VAL A 248 2.35 -7.63 -14.97
C VAL A 248 1.00 -8.01 -14.35
N LYS A 249 0.31 -8.98 -14.95
CA LYS A 249 -0.93 -9.55 -14.43
C LYS A 249 -0.66 -10.96 -13.90
N ILE A 250 -0.84 -11.17 -12.60
CA ILE A 250 -0.60 -12.48 -11.97
C ILE A 250 -1.94 -13.11 -11.55
N PRO A 251 -2.41 -14.17 -12.23
CA PRO A 251 -3.54 -14.94 -11.73
C PRO A 251 -3.15 -15.71 -10.46
N PHE A 252 -4.11 -15.97 -9.58
CA PHE A 252 -3.91 -16.86 -8.44
C PHE A 252 -5.12 -17.77 -8.22
N ASP A 253 -4.86 -18.97 -7.71
CA ASP A 253 -5.85 -19.97 -7.33
C ASP A 253 -5.31 -20.74 -6.11
N PHE A 254 -5.82 -20.40 -4.92
CA PHE A 254 -5.40 -20.97 -3.66
C PHE A 254 -6.50 -21.79 -3.03
N THR A 255 -6.12 -22.98 -2.52
CA THR A 255 -6.88 -23.72 -1.51
C THR A 255 -6.17 -23.54 -0.17
N ILE A 256 -6.87 -23.00 0.81
CA ILE A 256 -6.31 -22.58 2.09
C ILE A 256 -6.93 -23.42 3.20
N GLY A 257 -6.11 -24.14 3.97
CA GLY A 257 -6.59 -24.82 5.17
C GLY A 257 -7.06 -23.80 6.21
N ALA A 258 -8.32 -23.87 6.61
CA ALA A 258 -8.91 -22.90 7.54
C ALA A 258 -8.50 -23.17 9.00
N GLY A 259 -8.30 -24.45 9.37
CA GLY A 259 -7.86 -24.85 10.72
C GLY A 259 -8.79 -24.40 11.85
N LEU A 260 -10.06 -24.10 11.54
CA LEU A 260 -11.09 -23.56 12.44
C LEU A 260 -11.79 -24.63 13.28
#